data_AF-A0AAJ5S807-F1
#
_entry.id   AF-A0AAJ5S807-F1
#
_cell.length_a   1.000
_cell.length_b   1.000
_cell.length_c   1.000
_cell.angle_alpha   90.00
_cell.angle_beta   90.00
_cell.angle_gamma   90.00
#
_symmetry.space_group_name_H-M   'P 1'
#
loop_
_entity.id
_entity.type
_entity.pdbx_description
1 polymer ?
#
loop_
_entity_poly.entity_id
_entity_poly.type
_entity_poly.pdbx_seq_one_letter_code
_entity_poly.pdbx_strand_id
1 'polypeptide(L)' 'MKTSRPRRPGGRWVYYLLYDGILWPCPVRWEWESSYGGWLPFYYTPTFEFVVGDPRKAYRIARSDVRAKRREDAFV' A
#
# COMPACT_ATOMS: atom_id res chain seq x y z
N MET A 1 7.64 25.88 24.26
CA MET A 1 6.45 25.10 23.83
C MET A 1 6.93 23.70 23.47
N LYS A 2 6.40 22.63 24.07
CA LYS A 2 6.66 21.27 23.57
C LYS A 2 5.96 21.16 22.22
N THR A 3 6.70 21.22 21.13
CA THR A 3 6.20 20.94 19.78
C THR A 3 5.78 19.47 19.77
N SER A 4 4.49 19.22 19.98
CA SER A 4 3.94 17.88 19.84
C SER A 4 4.04 17.47 18.38
N ARG A 5 4.33 16.19 18.14
CA ARG A 5 4.35 15.66 16.78
C ARG A 5 2.97 15.89 16.15
N PRO A 6 2.87 16.45 14.94
CA PRO A 6 1.59 16.59 14.25
C PRO A 6 0.92 15.22 14.09
N ARG A 7 -0.40 15.20 13.91
CA ARG A 7 -1.13 13.94 13.72
C ARG A 7 -0.64 13.22 12.46
N ARG A 8 -0.53 11.89 12.55
CA ARG A 8 -0.24 11.05 11.39
C ARG A 8 -1.33 11.24 10.33
N PRO A 9 -1.00 11.34 9.03
CA PRO A 9 -1.99 11.36 7.98
C PRO A 9 -2.93 10.14 8.07
N GLY A 10 -4.23 10.39 8.00
CA GLY A 10 -5.26 9.35 8.08
C GLY A 10 -5.57 8.73 6.73
N GLY A 11 -6.37 7.66 6.73
CA GLY A 11 -6.83 6.99 5.50
C GLY A 11 -5.84 5.96 4.93
N ARG A 12 -6.23 5.34 3.81
CA ARG A 12 -5.39 4.39 3.07
C ARG A 12 -4.83 5.10 1.84
N TRP A 13 -3.52 5.32 1.85
CA TRP A 13 -2.80 5.97 0.77
C TRP A 13 -2.15 4.93 -0.12
N VAL A 14 -2.17 5.17 -1.43
CA VAL A 14 -1.53 4.34 -2.45
C VAL A 14 -0.83 5.30 -3.41
N TYR A 15 0.47 5.14 -3.57
CA TYR A 15 1.23 5.79 -4.64
C TYR A 15 1.18 4.94 -5.89
N TYR A 16 1.27 5.59 -7.04
CA TYR A 16 1.32 4.90 -8.31
C TYR A 16 2.65 5.20 -8.98
N LEU A 17 3.44 4.15 -9.23
CA LEU A 17 4.67 4.24 -10.00
C LEU A 17 4.37 3.85 -11.44
N LEU A 18 4.64 4.75 -12.38
CA LEU A 18 4.60 4.45 -13.80
C LEU A 18 6.00 4.05 -14.25
N TYR A 19 6.16 2.82 -14.71
CA TYR A 19 7.42 2.31 -15.24
C TYR A 19 7.14 1.38 -16.42
N ASP A 20 7.80 1.61 -17.56
CA ASP A 20 7.63 0.87 -18.81
C ASP A 20 6.15 0.68 -19.23
N GLY A 21 5.35 1.73 -19.05
CA GLY A 21 3.92 1.72 -19.39
C GLY A 21 3.04 0.95 -18.39
N ILE A 22 3.61 0.42 -17.31
CA ILE A 22 2.87 -0.27 -16.26
C ILE A 22 2.68 0.66 -15.06
N LEU A 23 1.43 0.77 -14.60
CA LEU A 23 1.06 1.54 -13.42
C LEU A 23 0.98 0.62 -12.19
N TRP A 24 1.90 0.79 -11.25
CA TRP A 24 2.03 -0.06 -10.07
C TRP A 24 1.45 0.60 -8.82
N PRO A 25 0.47 -0.02 -8.14
CA PRO A 25 -0.03 0.47 -6.87
C PRO A 25 0.96 0.12 -5.73
N CYS A 26 1.39 1.14 -4.99
CA CYS A 26 2.33 1.05 -3.89
C CYS A 26 1.64 1.55 -2.60
N PRO A 27 1.09 0.66 -1.76
CA PRO A 27 0.47 1.04 -0.50
C PRO A 27 1.46 1.79 0.40
N VAL A 28 1.01 2.91 0.96
CA VAL A 28 1.84 3.80 1.77
C VAL A 28 1.65 3.51 3.26
N ARG A 29 2.77 3.42 3.97
CA ARG A 29 2.87 3.46 5.42
C ARG A 29 3.51 4.77 5.83
N TRP A 30 2.94 5.43 6.83
CA TRP A 30 3.49 6.68 7.36
C TRP A 30 4.40 6.39 8.55
N GLU A 31 5.64 6.86 8.47
CA GLU A 31 6.63 6.74 9.54
C GLU A 31 7.15 8.13 9.93
N TRP A 32 7.42 8.32 11.22
CA TRP A 32 7.91 9.60 11.72
C TRP A 32 9.42 9.66 11.56
N GLU A 33 9.92 10.60 10.75
CA GLU A 33 11.34 10.84 10.60
C GLU A 33 11.74 12.10 11.39
N SER A 34 12.53 11.89 12.44
CA SER A 34 12.91 12.96 13.36
C SER A 34 13.84 13.97 12.71
N SER A 35 14.66 13.55 11.75
CA SER A 35 15.61 14.40 11.02
C SER A 35 14.91 15.45 10.15
N TYR A 36 13.71 15.13 9.63
CA TYR A 36 12.88 16.06 8.86
C TYR A 36 11.73 16.66 9.68
N GLY A 37 11.54 16.22 10.93
CA GLY A 37 10.46 16.67 11.80
C GLY A 37 9.07 16.40 11.21
N GLY A 38 8.90 15.29 10.47
CA GLY A 38 7.69 15.05 9.67
C GLY A 38 7.31 13.59 9.52
N TRP A 39 6.05 13.36 9.11
CA TRP A 39 5.59 12.06 8.66
C TRP A 39 6.01 11.85 7.21
N LEU A 40 6.81 10.83 6.96
CA LEU A 40 7.25 10.46 5.61
C LEU A 40 6.49 9.24 5.09
N PRO A 41 6.14 9.24 3.79
CA PRO A 41 5.49 8.10 3.15
C PRO A 41 6.55 7.06 2.79
N PHE A 42 6.46 5.89 3.42
CA PHE A 42 7.22 4.70 3.04
C PHE A 42 6.32 3.78 2.23
N TYR A 43 6.80 3.36 1.07
CA TYR A 43 6.12 2.40 0.23
C TYR A 43 7.14 1.35 -0.23
N TYR A 44 6.68 0.13 -0.36
CA TYR A 44 7.48 -0.91 -0.99
C TYR A 44 7.36 -0.72 -2.50
N THR A 45 8.50 -0.50 -3.17
CA THR A 45 8.56 -0.68 -4.61
C THR A 45 8.43 -2.17 -4.90
N PRO A 46 7.60 -2.59 -5.86
CA PRO A 46 7.69 -3.97 -6.32
C PRO A 46 9.09 -4.15 -6.91
N THR A 47 9.92 -5.03 -6.33
CA THR A 47 11.05 -5.54 -7.08
C THR A 47 10.46 -6.26 -8.29
N PHE A 48 10.99 -6.01 -9.49
CA PHE A 48 10.48 -6.63 -10.74
C PHE A 48 10.45 -8.17 -10.69
N GLU A 49 11.12 -8.76 -9.71
CA GLU A 49 11.05 -10.17 -9.34
C GLU A 49 9.62 -10.70 -9.12
N PHE A 50 8.66 -9.85 -8.74
CA PHE A 50 7.26 -10.27 -8.55
C PHE A 50 6.44 -10.32 -9.85
N VAL A 51 6.97 -9.88 -10.99
CA VAL A 51 6.24 -9.81 -12.27
C VAL A 51 6.38 -11.10 -13.11
N VAL A 52 7.01 -12.16 -12.59
CA VAL A 52 7.01 -13.48 -13.23
C VAL A 52 5.80 -14.33 -12.83
N GLY A 53 4.66 -13.68 -12.55
CA GLY A 53 3.37 -14.35 -12.49
C GLY A 53 2.80 -14.48 -13.90
N ASP A 54 2.56 -15.70 -14.37
CA ASP A 54 1.88 -15.97 -15.65
C ASP A 54 0.64 -15.06 -15.78
N PRO A 55 0.62 -14.12 -16.74
CA PRO A 55 -0.50 -13.19 -16.91
C PRO A 55 -1.85 -13.88 -17.10
N ARG A 56 -1.86 -15.13 -17.59
CA ARG A 56 -3.07 -15.95 -17.73
C ARG A 56 -3.68 -16.34 -16.38
N LYS A 57 -2.90 -16.26 -15.30
CA LYS A 57 -3.32 -16.54 -13.93
C LYS A 57 -3.75 -15.29 -13.18
N ALA A 58 -3.64 -14.10 -13.78
CA ALA A 58 -4.19 -12.88 -13.21
C ALA A 58 -5.71 -12.88 -13.36
N TYR A 59 -6.44 -13.10 -12.26
CA TYR A 59 -7.90 -13.01 -12.24
C TYR A 59 -8.36 -11.76 -11.50
N ARG A 60 -9.43 -11.14 -12.01
CA ARG A 60 -10.06 -9.98 -11.37
C ARG A 60 -10.85 -10.45 -10.15
N ILE A 61 -10.42 -10.07 -8.97
CA ILE A 61 -11.19 -10.29 -7.75
C ILE A 61 -12.35 -9.28 -7.74
N ALA A 62 -13.60 -9.76 -7.75
CA ALA A 62 -14.74 -8.87 -7.61
C ALA A 62 -14.77 -8.29 -6.19
N ARG A 63 -15.25 -7.04 -6.03
CA ARG A 63 -15.30 -6.38 -4.71
C ARG A 63 -16.13 -7.18 -3.69
N SER A 64 -17.10 -7.96 -4.14
CA SER A 64 -17.87 -8.92 -3.33
C SER A 64 -16.98 -9.97 -2.68
N ASP A 65 -16.03 -10.51 -3.44
CA ASP A 65 -15.21 -11.65 -3.03
C ASP A 65 -14.20 -11.24 -1.97
N VAL A 66 -13.70 -9.99 -2.04
CA VAL A 66 -12.85 -9.40 -1.00
C VAL A 66 -13.59 -9.27 0.33
N ARG A 67 -14.88 -8.94 0.30
CA ARG A 67 -15.71 -8.78 1.50
C ARG A 67 -16.09 -10.13 2.11
N ALA A 68 -16.33 -11.14 1.28
CA ALA A 68 -16.58 -12.51 1.71
C ALA A 68 -15.34 -13.13 2.38
N LYS A 69 -14.17 -13.01 1.74
CA LYS A 69 -12.92 -13.56 2.26
C LYS A 69 -12.50 -12.97 3.60
N ARG A 70 -12.68 -11.65 3.78
CA ARG A 70 -12.46 -10.98 5.08
C ARG A 70 -13.39 -11.46 6.19
N ARG A 71 -14.57 -11.98 5.85
CA ARG A 71 -15.50 -12.53 6.82
C ARG A 71 -15.03 -13.92 7.25
N GLU A 72 -14.62 -14.77 6.31
CA GLU A 72 -14.03 -16.09 6.62
C GLU A 72 -12.79 -15.98 7.51
N ASP A 73 -11.85 -15.10 7.18
CA ASP A 73 -10.62 -14.91 7.95
C ASP A 73 -10.85 -14.34 9.38
N ALA A 74 -12.05 -13.83 9.68
CA ALA A 74 -12.42 -13.31 11.00
C ALA A 74 -13.05 -14.36 11.93
N PHE A 75 -13.32 -15.57 11.42
CA PHE A 75 -13.90 -16.69 12.17
C PHE A 75 -12.94 -17.89 12.29
N VAL A 76 -11.66 -17.70 11.99
CA VAL A 76 -10.57 -18.66 12.22
C VAL A 76 -9.68 -18.18 13.36
#